data_AF-A0A536Z7S2-F1
#
_entry.id   AF-A0A536Z7S2-F1
#
_cell.length_a   1.000
_cell.length_b   1.000
_cell.length_c   1.000
_cell.angle_alpha   90.00
_cell.angle_beta   90.00
_cell.angle_gamma   90.00
#
_symmetry.space_group_name_H-M   'P 1'
#
loop_
_entity.id
_entity.type
_entity.pdbx_description
1 polymer ?
#
loop_
_entity_poly.entity_id
_entity_poly.type
_entity_poly.pdbx_seq_one_letter_code
_entity_poly.pdbx_strand_id
1 'polypeptide(L)'
;MTALLIQYIAPLMFATLVVVLLLGYPVAFSLAAVGVAYAILGIKLGLLPPELIQALPERLWGVMSNDTLLCVPFFTFMGLILERSGMAEDLLETIGQVFGPVRG
;
A
#
# COMPACT_ATOMS: atom_id res chain seq x y z
N MET A 1 -22.38 22.18 -16.52
CA MET A 1 -21.11 22.07 -15.75
C MET A 1 -21.02 20.75 -14.99
N THR A 2 -22.05 20.34 -14.25
CA THR A 2 -22.11 19.05 -13.54
C THR A 2 -21.97 17.82 -14.45
N ALA A 3 -22.55 17.85 -15.67
CA ALA A 3 -22.43 16.77 -16.65
C ALA A 3 -20.97 16.49 -17.11
N LEU A 4 -20.16 17.54 -17.31
CA LEU A 4 -18.73 17.37 -17.65
C LEU A 4 -17.94 16.77 -16.49
N LEU A 5 -18.26 17.19 -15.26
CA LEU A 5 -17.60 16.72 -14.05
C LEU A 5 -17.87 15.22 -13.82
N ILE A 6 -19.10 14.78 -14.11
CA ILE A 6 -19.49 13.36 -14.07
C ILE A 6 -18.71 12.54 -15.12
N GLN A 7 -18.59 13.05 -16.34
CA GLN A 7 -17.89 12.35 -17.43
C GLN A 7 -16.39 12.14 -17.15
N TYR A 8 -15.75 13.10 -16.47
CA TYR A 8 -14.32 13.08 -16.23
C TYR A 8 -13.93 12.78 -14.77
N ILE A 9 -14.85 12.30 -13.92
CA ILE A 9 -14.59 12.13 -12.49
C ILE A 9 -13.44 11.16 -12.19
N ALA A 10 -13.33 10.05 -12.94
CA ALA A 10 -12.30 9.04 -12.76
C ALA A 10 -10.89 9.55 -13.14
N PRO A 11 -10.65 10.13 -14.33
CA PRO A 11 -9.35 10.72 -14.64
C PRO A 11 -9.00 11.91 -13.73
N LEU A 12 -9.99 12.69 -13.28
CA LEU A 12 -9.76 13.79 -12.33
C LEU A 12 -9.30 13.25 -10.97
N MET A 13 -9.92 12.18 -10.46
CA MET A 13 -9.49 11.48 -9.24
C MET A 13 -8.05 10.99 -9.33
N PHE A 14 -7.69 10.34 -10.44
CA PHE A 14 -6.33 9.87 -10.69
C PHE A 14 -5.33 11.03 -10.76
N ALA A 15 -5.64 12.09 -11.52
CA ALA A 15 -4.77 13.26 -11.63
C ALA A 15 -4.55 13.93 -10.26
N THR A 16 -5.61 14.09 -9.46
CA THR A 16 -5.47 14.62 -8.10
C THR A 16 -4.61 13.73 -7.21
N LEU A 17 -4.74 12.41 -7.31
CA LEU A 17 -3.88 11.49 -6.56
C LEU A 17 -2.40 11.68 -6.92
N VAL A 18 -2.09 11.74 -8.22
CA VAL A 18 -0.70 11.96 -8.68
C VAL A 18 -0.15 13.27 -8.13
N VAL A 19 -0.91 14.37 -8.21
CA VAL A 19 -0.47 15.67 -7.66
C VAL A 19 -0.19 15.58 -6.16
N VAL A 20 -1.08 14.94 -5.39
CA VAL A 20 -0.90 14.78 -3.93
C VAL A 20 0.32 13.91 -3.60
N LEU A 21 0.60 12.88 -4.41
CA LEU A 21 1.81 12.05 -4.26
C LEU A 21 3.08 12.84 -4.59
N LEU A 22 3.06 13.69 -5.62
CA LEU A 22 4.20 14.55 -5.98
C LEU A 22 4.54 15.60 -4.92
N LEU A 23 3.56 15.99 -4.09
CA LEU A 23 3.79 16.85 -2.92
C LEU A 23 4.59 16.15 -1.80
N GLY A 24 4.85 14.84 -1.91
CA GLY A 24 5.66 14.09 -0.96
C GLY A 24 4.92 13.58 0.27
N TYR A 25 3.58 13.64 0.29
CA TYR A 25 2.80 13.06 1.38
C TYR A 25 2.86 11.53 1.36
N PRO A 26 2.88 10.86 2.54
CA PRO A 26 2.94 9.40 2.59
C PRO A 26 1.76 8.76 1.84
N VAL A 27 2.07 7.77 1.01
CA VAL A 27 1.16 7.15 0.04
C VAL A 27 -0.17 6.72 0.66
N ALA A 28 -0.14 6.13 1.86
CA ALA A 28 -1.32 5.65 2.56
C ALA A 28 -2.34 6.78 2.85
N PHE A 29 -1.86 7.93 3.32
CA PHE A 29 -2.71 9.09 3.61
C PHE A 29 -3.23 9.74 2.34
N SER A 30 -2.40 9.82 1.29
CA SER A 30 -2.80 10.36 -0.01
C SER A 30 -3.93 9.53 -0.65
N LEU A 31 -3.81 8.20 -0.64
CA LEU A 31 -4.84 7.29 -1.14
C LEU A 31 -6.14 7.40 -0.33
N ALA A 32 -6.04 7.43 1.00
CA ALA A 32 -7.20 7.54 1.88
C ALA A 32 -7.94 8.89 1.69
N ALA A 33 -7.20 10.00 1.69
CA ALA A 33 -7.79 11.33 1.58
C ALA A 33 -8.46 11.54 0.21
N VAL A 34 -7.78 11.20 -0.88
CA VAL A 34 -8.34 11.34 -2.24
C VAL A 34 -9.50 10.36 -2.43
N GLY A 35 -9.39 9.12 -1.98
CA GLY A 35 -10.46 8.13 -2.07
C GLY A 35 -11.73 8.57 -1.32
N VAL A 36 -11.59 9.05 -0.09
CA VAL A 36 -12.74 9.54 0.71
C VAL A 36 -13.33 10.81 0.12
N ALA A 37 -12.50 11.77 -0.31
CA ALA A 37 -12.98 13.00 -0.93
C ALA A 37 -13.83 12.73 -2.19
N TYR A 38 -13.36 11.85 -3.07
CA TYR A 38 -14.10 11.49 -4.28
C TYR A 38 -15.29 10.56 -4.01
N ALA A 39 -15.26 9.74 -2.96
CA ALA A 39 -16.43 8.98 -2.52
C ALA A 39 -17.57 9.92 -2.09
N ILE A 40 -17.26 10.96 -1.29
CA ILE A 40 -18.25 11.96 -0.87
C ILE A 40 -18.78 12.75 -2.07
N LEU A 41 -17.90 13.16 -2.99
CA LEU A 41 -18.31 13.85 -4.22
C LEU A 41 -19.20 12.97 -5.10
N GLY A 42 -18.85 11.69 -5.28
CA GLY A 42 -19.64 10.75 -6.07
C GLY A 42 -21.02 10.49 -5.48
N ILE A 43 -21.16 10.45 -4.15
CA ILE A 43 -22.46 10.33 -3.47
C ILE A 43 -23.31 11.59 -3.70
N LYS A 44 -22.71 12.79 -3.55
CA LYS A 44 -23.43 14.06 -3.80
C LYS A 44 -23.89 14.22 -5.25
N LEU A 45 -23.14 13.65 -6.19
CA LEU A 45 -23.46 13.67 -7.62
C LEU A 45 -24.39 12.53 -8.05
N GLY A 46 -24.81 11.65 -7.14
CA GLY A 46 -25.67 10.50 -7.42
C GLY A 46 -24.99 9.38 -8.21
N LEU A 47 -23.65 9.36 -8.26
CA LEU A 47 -22.84 8.35 -8.95
C LEU A 47 -22.57 7.11 -8.10
N LEU A 48 -22.60 7.26 -6.78
CA LEU A 48 -22.33 6.19 -5.81
C LEU A 48 -23.48 6.08 -4.81
N PRO A 49 -23.94 4.85 -4.50
CA PRO A 49 -24.88 4.62 -3.42
C PRO A 49 -24.24 4.95 -2.05
N PRO A 50 -24.91 5.70 -1.15
CA PRO A 50 -24.40 6.02 0.19
C PRO A 50 -24.05 4.78 1.02
N GLU A 51 -24.72 3.65 0.77
CA GLU A 51 -24.51 2.37 1.45
C GLU A 51 -23.08 1.83 1.25
N LEU A 52 -22.39 2.26 0.19
CA LEU A 52 -21.03 1.84 -0.12
C LEU A 52 -20.01 2.31 0.95
N ILE A 53 -20.31 3.39 1.67
CA ILE A 53 -19.51 3.83 2.82
C ILE A 53 -19.65 2.85 3.99
N GLN A 54 -20.86 2.31 4.21
CA GLN A 54 -21.10 1.34 5.29
C GLN A 54 -20.38 0.01 5.04
N ALA A 55 -20.03 -0.29 3.78
CA ALA A 55 -19.22 -1.45 3.42
C ALA A 55 -17.70 -1.26 3.63
N LEU A 56 -17.23 -0.05 3.98
CA LEU A 56 -15.80 0.22 4.18
C LEU A 56 -15.18 -0.58 5.34
N PRO A 57 -15.81 -0.71 6.52
CA PRO A 57 -15.24 -1.50 7.62
C PRO A 57 -15.03 -2.96 7.22
N GLU A 58 -16.00 -3.58 6.55
CA GLU A 58 -15.91 -4.96 6.06
C GLU A 58 -14.76 -5.13 5.04
N ARG A 59 -14.61 -4.17 4.13
CA ARG A 59 -13.50 -4.15 3.16
C ARG A 59 -12.14 -4.00 3.84
N LEU A 60 -12.04 -3.13 4.84
CA LEU A 60 -10.81 -2.97 5.63
C LEU A 60 -10.48 -4.24 6.39
N TRP A 61 -11.48 -4.88 6.99
CA TRP A 61 -11.30 -6.16 7.67
C TRP A 61 -10.80 -7.24 6.71
N GLY A 62 -11.40 -7.35 5.52
CA GLY A 62 -10.97 -8.28 4.48
C GLY A 62 -9.53 -8.05 3.99
N VAL A 63 -9.06 -6.80 3.98
CA VAL A 63 -7.65 -6.50 3.68
C VAL A 63 -6.74 -6.91 4.84
N MET A 64 -7.10 -6.59 6.09
CA MET A 64 -6.31 -6.95 7.27
C MET A 64 -6.23 -8.46 7.51
N SER A 65 -7.25 -9.22 7.11
CA SER A 65 -7.27 -10.68 7.19
C SER A 65 -6.45 -11.37 6.10
N ASN A 66 -5.72 -10.62 5.27
CA ASN A 66 -4.89 -11.20 4.22
C ASN A 66 -3.60 -11.79 4.83
N ASP A 67 -3.42 -13.10 4.69
CA ASP A 67 -2.24 -13.83 5.19
C ASP A 67 -0.92 -13.29 4.63
N THR A 68 -0.93 -12.67 3.45
CA THR A 68 0.26 -12.03 2.85
C THR A 68 0.75 -10.85 3.71
N LEU A 69 -0.16 -10.14 4.39
CA LEU A 69 0.24 -9.05 5.28
C LEU A 69 0.92 -9.57 6.55
N LEU A 70 0.64 -10.82 6.96
CA LEU A 70 1.35 -11.49 8.05
C LEU A 70 2.83 -11.73 7.70
N CYS A 71 3.19 -11.76 6.42
CA CYS A 71 4.59 -11.86 6.00
C CYS A 71 5.43 -10.69 6.52
N VAL A 72 4.88 -9.49 6.70
CA VAL A 72 5.64 -8.31 7.18
C VAL A 72 6.20 -8.52 8.59
N PRO A 73 5.39 -8.83 9.62
CA PRO A 73 5.90 -9.09 10.96
C PRO A 73 6.74 -10.36 11.03
N PHE A 74 6.38 -11.44 10.33
CA PHE A 74 7.18 -12.66 10.34
C PHE A 74 8.55 -12.50 9.67
N PHE A 75 8.63 -11.74 8.57
CA PHE A 75 9.90 -11.42 7.93
C PHE A 75 10.79 -10.56 8.83
N THR A 76 10.20 -9.55 9.48
CA THR A 76 10.91 -8.71 10.44
C THR A 76 11.40 -9.53 11.63
N PHE A 77 10.57 -10.46 12.13
CA PHE A 77 10.91 -11.36 13.23
C PHE A 77 12.04 -12.32 12.87
N MET A 78 11.97 -12.95 11.69
CA MET A 78 13.04 -13.79 11.15
C MET A 78 14.34 -12.99 11.03
N GLY A 79 14.27 -11.78 10.47
CA GLY A 79 15.43 -10.89 10.35
C GLY A 79 16.07 -10.59 11.71
N LEU A 80 15.26 -10.28 12.72
CA LEU A 80 15.73 -10.03 14.08
C LEU A 80 16.37 -11.28 14.72
N ILE A 81 15.79 -12.47 14.49
CA ILE A 81 16.39 -13.72 14.98
C ILE A 81 17.74 -13.95 14.31
N LEU A 82 17.83 -13.79 13.00
CA LEU A 82 19.09 -13.98 12.25
C LEU A 82 20.17 -13.00 12.69
N GLU A 83 19.81 -11.74 12.96
CA GLU A 83 20.72 -10.72 13.51
C GLU A 83 21.20 -11.09 14.91
N ARG A 84 20.28 -11.47 15.81
CA ARG A 84 20.61 -11.74 17.23
C ARG A 84 21.31 -13.06 17.46
N SER A 85 21.14 -14.03 16.56
CA SER A 85 21.77 -15.35 16.65
C SER A 85 23.17 -15.40 16.04
N GLY A 86 23.62 -14.34 15.34
CA GLY A 86 24.89 -14.36 14.59
C GLY A 86 24.84 -15.20 13.32
N MET A 87 23.76 -15.96 13.08
CA MET A 87 23.62 -16.83 11.91
C MET A 87 23.71 -16.04 10.59
N ALA A 88 23.29 -14.78 10.57
CA ALA A 88 23.42 -13.94 9.37
C ALA A 88 24.89 -13.73 8.95
N GLU A 89 25.79 -13.56 9.91
CA GLU A 89 27.22 -13.37 9.68
C GLU A 89 27.88 -14.67 9.26
N ASP A 90 27.60 -15.77 9.96
CA ASP A 90 28.11 -17.11 9.63
C ASP A 90 27.70 -17.55 8.21
N LEU A 91 26.47 -17.26 7.81
CA LEU A 91 25.97 -17.54 6.46
C LEU A 91 26.70 -16.69 5.41
N LEU A 92 26.96 -15.41 5.68
CA LEU A 92 27.72 -14.53 4.78
C LEU A 92 29.17 -15.00 4.61
N GLU A 93 29.83 -15.40 5.69
CA GLU A 93 31.20 -15.93 5.63
C GLU A 93 31.24 -17.25 4.85
N THR A 94 30.30 -18.16 5.11
CA THR A 94 30.22 -19.45 4.40
C THR A 94 29.97 -19.25 2.89
N ILE A 95 29.07 -18.34 2.50
CA ILE A 95 28.86 -17.99 1.09
C ILE A 95 30.12 -17.38 0.49
N GLY A 96 30.81 -16.51 1.23
CA GLY A 96 32.10 -15.94 0.83
C GLY A 96 33.17 -17.00 0.60
N GLN A 97 33.19 -18.07 1.39
CA GLN A 97 34.11 -19.20 1.20
C GLN A 97 33.73 -20.09 0.00
N VAL A 98 32.43 -20.29 -0.24
CA VAL A 98 31.91 -21.10 -1.35
C VAL A 98 32.13 -20.41 -2.72
N PHE A 99 31.93 -19.09 -2.79
CA PHE A 99 32.04 -18.33 -4.04
C PHE A 99 33.34 -17.50 -4.17
N GLY A 100 34.10 -17.31 -3.09
CA GLY A 100 35.34 -16.53 -3.06
C GLY A 100 36.52 -17.03 -3.92
N PRO A 101 36.68 -18.33 -4.23
CA PRO A 101 37.74 -18.76 -5.15
C PRO A 101 37.45 -18.43 -6.63
N VAL A 102 36.23 -18.01 -6.97
CA VAL A 102 35.90 -17.58 -8.34
C VAL A 102 36.45 -16.18 -8.55
N ARG A 103 37.62 -16.09 -9.20
CA ARG A 103 38.19 -14.82 -9.65
C ARG A 103 37.30 -14.19 -10.71
N GLY A 104 36.57 -13.14 -10.31
CA GLY A 104 35.80 -12.21 -11.13
C GLY A 104 35.72 -10.87 -10.44
#